data_AF-A0A0L0BU63-F1
#
_entry.id   AF-A0A0L0BU63-F1
#
_cell.length_a   1.000
_cell.length_b   1.000
_cell.length_c   1.000
_cell.angle_alpha   90.00
_cell.angle_beta   90.00
_cell.angle_gamma   90.00
#
_symmetry.space_group_name_H-M   'P 1'
#
loop_
_entity.id
_entity.type
_entity.pdbx_description
1 polymer ?
#
loop_
_entity_poly.entity_id
_entity_poly.type
_entity_poly.pdbx_seq_one_letter_code
_entity_poly.pdbx_strand_id
1 'polypeptide(L)'
;MEKFKHSLNKETFREKSQLLDQYTENEDLAEYLSIEFDKQYINEDILIETWYLNEIIPHVNKDLYNEVEQIIHELKEAYRNDDWERKFNIYADLGEKLSEDFLDYFYGEHPPVPLLNAQLKYYQEYLIYLLQERQKGGEFKNQLQELLGKVEVAMTGDSREEKETVIELFDDLTTRFGRYLDEYFVDFKMFKFGE
;
A
#
# COMPACT_ATOMS: atom_id res chain seq x y z
N MET A 1 20.83 -3.88 -24.14
CA MET A 1 20.72 -3.94 -22.67
C MET A 1 20.97 -2.61 -21.98
N GLU A 2 22.17 -2.01 -21.93
CA GLU A 2 22.36 -0.79 -21.11
C GLU A 2 21.43 0.40 -21.44
N LYS A 3 21.18 0.69 -22.73
CA LYS A 3 20.24 1.74 -23.13
C LYS A 3 18.77 1.44 -22.78
N PHE A 4 18.40 0.16 -22.68
CA PHE A 4 17.06 -0.30 -22.31
C PHE A 4 16.90 -0.34 -20.78
N LYS A 5 17.94 -0.78 -20.06
CA LYS A 5 18.03 -0.67 -18.60
C LYS A 5 17.90 0.80 -18.15
N HIS A 6 18.48 1.73 -18.89
CA HIS A 6 18.37 3.16 -18.59
C HIS A 6 17.00 3.78 -18.90
N SER A 7 16.20 3.20 -19.81
CA SER A 7 14.83 3.66 -20.07
C SER A 7 13.84 3.14 -19.04
N LEU A 8 14.04 1.91 -18.53
CA LEU A 8 13.18 1.29 -17.50
C LEU A 8 13.22 2.01 -16.15
N ASN A 9 14.32 2.71 -15.83
CA ASN A 9 14.42 3.51 -14.61
C ASN A 9 13.47 4.73 -14.59
N LYS A 10 12.66 4.94 -15.64
CA LYS A 10 11.72 6.06 -15.76
C LYS A 10 10.27 5.61 -16.02
N GLU A 11 10.04 4.30 -16.06
CA GLU A 11 8.73 3.72 -16.37
C GLU A 11 8.01 3.36 -15.07
N THR A 12 6.70 3.58 -15.04
CA THR A 12 5.82 3.22 -13.91
C THR A 12 5.73 1.70 -13.77
N PHE A 13 5.37 1.18 -12.60
CA PHE A 13 5.20 -0.28 -12.41
C PHE A 13 4.15 -0.86 -13.38
N ARG A 14 3.13 -0.09 -13.76
CA ARG A 14 2.15 -0.47 -14.79
C ARG A 14 2.81 -0.67 -16.17
N GLU A 15 3.68 0.26 -16.58
CA GLU A 15 4.41 0.17 -17.85
C GLU A 15 5.42 -0.99 -17.83
N LYS A 16 6.16 -1.14 -16.72
CA LYS A 16 7.05 -2.29 -16.55
C LYS A 16 6.24 -3.59 -16.63
N SER A 17 5.08 -3.69 -15.98
CA SER A 17 4.26 -4.92 -15.91
C SER A 17 3.77 -5.33 -17.29
N GLN A 18 3.33 -4.34 -18.08
CA GLN A 18 2.99 -4.53 -19.48
C GLN A 18 4.19 -4.99 -20.34
N LEU A 19 5.41 -4.55 -20.01
CA LEU A 19 6.62 -5.02 -20.69
C LEU A 19 6.96 -6.46 -20.31
N LEU A 20 6.80 -6.87 -19.04
CA LEU A 20 7.03 -8.26 -18.63
C LEU A 20 6.11 -9.24 -19.38
N ASP A 21 4.84 -8.87 -19.53
CA ASP A 21 3.85 -9.64 -20.29
C ASP A 21 4.17 -9.70 -21.78
N GLN A 22 4.87 -8.70 -22.33
CA GLN A 22 5.27 -8.65 -23.74
C GLN A 22 6.58 -9.38 -24.04
N TYR A 23 7.47 -9.48 -23.04
CA TYR A 23 8.82 -10.01 -23.21
C TYR A 23 9.06 -11.34 -22.50
N THR A 24 8.00 -12.05 -22.10
CA THR A 24 8.08 -13.33 -21.38
C THR A 24 8.83 -14.43 -22.16
N GLU A 25 8.99 -14.27 -23.47
CA GLU A 25 9.76 -15.20 -24.34
C GLU A 25 11.29 -14.93 -24.33
N ASN A 26 11.75 -13.83 -23.72
CA ASN A 26 13.17 -13.51 -23.57
C ASN A 26 13.59 -13.67 -22.11
N GLU A 27 14.16 -14.84 -21.80
CA GLU A 27 14.50 -15.25 -20.42
C GLU A 27 15.38 -14.22 -19.69
N ASP A 28 16.46 -13.73 -20.31
CA ASP A 28 17.36 -12.73 -19.69
C ASP A 28 16.65 -11.41 -19.37
N LEU A 29 15.70 -11.01 -20.23
CA LEU A 29 14.95 -9.77 -20.05
C LEU A 29 13.83 -9.93 -19.02
N ALA A 30 13.15 -11.07 -19.03
CA ALA A 30 12.14 -11.42 -18.04
C ALA A 30 12.76 -11.53 -16.65
N GLU A 31 13.93 -12.17 -16.51
CA GLU A 31 14.67 -12.26 -15.25
C GLU A 31 15.08 -10.87 -14.74
N TYR A 32 15.64 -10.03 -15.61
CA TYR A 32 16.01 -8.66 -15.24
C TYR A 32 14.79 -7.85 -14.80
N LEU A 33 13.70 -7.87 -15.55
CA LEU A 33 12.47 -7.18 -15.19
C LEU A 33 11.91 -7.68 -13.86
N SER A 34 11.87 -9.00 -13.64
CA SER A 34 11.42 -9.62 -12.38
C SER A 34 12.20 -9.08 -11.17
N ILE A 35 13.53 -9.05 -11.26
CA ILE A 35 14.38 -8.53 -10.18
C ILE A 35 14.11 -7.04 -9.92
N GLU A 36 13.93 -6.24 -10.97
CA GLU A 36 13.63 -4.81 -10.80
C GLU A 36 12.22 -4.58 -10.23
N PHE A 37 11.26 -5.47 -10.50
CA PHE A 37 9.96 -5.45 -9.82
C PHE A 37 10.08 -5.81 -8.35
N ASP A 38 10.78 -6.90 -8.02
CA ASP A 38 10.92 -7.33 -6.64
C ASP A 38 11.55 -6.20 -5.80
N LYS A 39 12.55 -5.51 -6.35
CA LYS A 39 13.15 -4.32 -5.73
C LYS A 39 12.16 -3.19 -5.49
N GLN A 40 11.39 -2.84 -6.52
CA GLN A 40 10.40 -1.78 -6.42
C GLN A 40 9.29 -2.15 -5.41
N TYR A 41 8.81 -3.40 -5.48
CA TYR A 41 7.77 -3.93 -4.64
C TYR A 41 8.17 -3.91 -3.16
N ILE A 42 9.38 -4.35 -2.82
CA ILE A 42 9.86 -4.29 -1.42
C ILE A 42 10.04 -2.86 -0.93
N ASN A 43 10.50 -1.92 -1.77
CA ASN A 43 10.57 -0.51 -1.35
C ASN A 43 9.18 0.05 -1.06
N GLU A 44 8.21 -0.23 -1.94
CA GLU A 44 6.82 0.20 -1.76
C GLU A 44 6.19 -0.42 -0.51
N ASP A 45 6.37 -1.72 -0.29
CA ASP A 45 5.89 -2.43 0.89
C ASP A 45 6.48 -1.85 2.19
N ILE A 46 7.81 -1.65 2.25
CA ILE A 46 8.48 -1.04 3.41
C ILE A 46 7.88 0.34 3.71
N LEU A 47 7.62 1.16 2.69
CA LEU A 47 7.04 2.49 2.85
C LEU A 47 5.58 2.44 3.31
N ILE A 48 4.78 1.54 2.74
CA ILE A 48 3.38 1.32 3.11
C ILE A 48 3.29 0.88 4.56
N GLU A 49 4.02 -0.18 4.93
CA GLU A 49 4.03 -0.71 6.29
C GLU A 49 4.51 0.34 7.28
N THR A 50 5.62 1.03 6.97
CA THR A 50 6.13 2.12 7.81
C THR A 50 5.07 3.20 8.00
N TRP A 51 4.33 3.59 6.95
CA TRP A 51 3.27 4.57 7.05
C TRP A 51 2.15 4.10 7.99
N TYR A 52 1.63 2.88 7.80
CA TYR A 52 0.58 2.32 8.67
C TYR A 52 1.03 2.25 10.14
N LEU A 53 2.25 1.77 10.39
CA LEU A 53 2.80 1.68 11.74
C LEU A 53 2.93 3.05 12.41
N ASN A 54 3.34 4.09 11.68
CA ASN A 54 3.39 5.46 12.22
C ASN A 54 2.00 6.04 12.51
N GLU A 55 0.96 5.64 11.79
CA GLU A 55 -0.41 6.09 12.06
C GLU A 55 -0.97 5.47 13.35
N ILE A 56 -0.62 4.22 13.65
CA ILE A 56 -1.18 3.49 14.81
C ILE A 56 -0.32 3.56 16.07
N ILE A 57 0.99 3.84 15.97
CA ILE A 57 1.90 3.84 17.13
C ILE A 57 1.40 4.72 18.30
N PRO A 58 0.70 5.86 18.09
CA PRO A 58 0.18 6.66 19.21
C PRO A 58 -1.00 5.99 19.96
N HIS A 59 -1.55 4.91 19.41
CA HIS A 59 -2.81 4.30 19.83
C HIS A 59 -2.67 2.86 20.34
N VAL A 60 -1.48 2.26 20.21
CA VAL A 60 -1.21 0.91 20.72
C VAL A 60 -0.88 0.94 22.23
N ASN A 61 -1.04 -0.21 22.90
CA ASN A 61 -0.64 -0.35 24.30
C ASN A 61 0.90 -0.30 24.44
N LYS A 62 1.41 -0.25 25.67
CA LYS A 62 2.85 -0.11 25.93
C LYS A 62 3.70 -1.27 25.39
N ASP A 63 3.16 -2.49 25.41
CA ASP A 63 3.92 -3.67 25.00
C ASP A 63 4.05 -3.71 23.47
N LEU A 64 2.95 -3.47 22.75
CA LEU A 64 2.94 -3.28 21.30
C LEU A 64 3.70 -2.03 20.85
N TYR A 65 3.73 -0.96 21.66
CA TYR A 65 4.44 0.27 21.31
C TYR A 65 5.92 0.03 21.03
N ASN A 66 6.62 -0.71 21.90
CA ASN A 66 8.05 -0.96 21.74
C ASN A 66 8.32 -1.84 20.51
N GLU A 67 7.46 -2.83 20.28
CA GLU A 67 7.56 -3.71 19.11
C GLU A 67 7.31 -2.93 17.81
N VAL A 68 6.26 -2.12 17.74
CA VAL A 68 5.98 -1.23 16.59
C VAL A 68 7.13 -0.25 16.35
N GLU A 69 7.70 0.35 17.40
CA GLU A 69 8.85 1.25 17.28
C GLU A 69 10.08 0.53 16.72
N GLN A 70 10.35 -0.69 17.17
CA GLN A 70 11.44 -1.51 16.68
C GLN A 70 11.23 -1.90 15.20
N ILE A 71 10.02 -2.33 14.83
CA ILE A 71 9.71 -2.68 13.43
C ILE A 71 9.88 -1.46 12.53
N ILE A 72 9.37 -0.29 12.93
CA ILE A 72 9.59 0.96 12.20
C ILE A 72 11.09 1.27 12.04
N HIS A 73 11.91 0.98 13.06
CA HIS A 73 13.36 1.17 12.99
C HIS A 73 14.01 0.24 11.97
N GLU A 74 13.71 -1.05 12.02
CA GLU A 74 14.24 -2.08 11.11
C GLU A 74 13.80 -1.84 9.67
N LEU A 75 12.53 -1.48 9.44
CA LEU A 75 12.02 -1.08 8.12
C LEU A 75 12.78 0.12 7.55
N LYS A 76 13.04 1.15 8.37
CA LYS A 76 13.83 2.32 7.95
C LYS A 76 15.30 1.98 7.68
N GLU A 77 15.87 1.01 8.40
CA GLU A 77 17.21 0.50 8.11
C GLU A 77 17.23 -0.25 6.78
N ALA A 78 16.27 -1.16 6.57
CA ALA A 78 16.11 -1.90 5.32
C ALA A 78 15.98 -0.94 4.14
N TYR A 79 15.10 0.06 4.24
CA TYR A 79 14.86 1.05 3.19
C TYR A 79 16.14 1.76 2.71
N ARG A 80 16.96 2.21 3.68
CA ARG A 80 18.22 2.96 3.44
C ARG A 80 19.36 2.08 2.95
N ASN A 81 19.16 0.77 2.88
CA ASN A 81 20.20 -0.15 2.45
C ASN A 81 20.25 -0.24 0.93
N ASP A 82 21.37 0.16 0.35
CA ASP A 82 21.59 0.07 -1.11
C ASP A 82 21.86 -1.38 -1.58
N ASP A 83 22.25 -2.27 -0.66
CA ASP A 83 22.44 -3.69 -0.95
C ASP A 83 21.07 -4.41 -0.93
N TRP A 84 20.64 -4.84 -2.11
CA TRP A 84 19.36 -5.52 -2.31
C TRP A 84 19.21 -6.80 -1.47
N GLU A 85 20.24 -7.66 -1.46
CA GLU A 85 20.16 -8.94 -0.75
C GLU A 85 20.04 -8.69 0.76
N ARG A 86 20.81 -7.72 1.27
CA ARG A 86 20.71 -7.34 2.67
C ARG A 86 19.37 -6.67 3.01
N LYS A 87 18.84 -5.81 2.14
CA LYS A 87 17.50 -5.21 2.30
C LYS A 87 16.43 -6.29 2.39
N PHE A 88 16.43 -7.22 1.43
CA PHE A 88 15.50 -8.34 1.38
C PHE A 88 15.57 -9.16 2.67
N ASN A 89 16.77 -9.53 3.12
CA ASN A 89 16.93 -10.34 4.33
C ASN A 89 16.44 -9.62 5.59
N ILE A 90 16.72 -8.33 5.77
CA ILE A 90 16.18 -7.56 6.91
C ILE A 90 14.65 -7.56 6.87
N TYR A 91 14.07 -7.31 5.70
CA TYR A 91 12.61 -7.27 5.53
C TYR A 91 11.95 -8.64 5.74
N ALA A 92 12.52 -9.71 5.19
CA ALA A 92 12.00 -11.06 5.36
C ALA A 92 12.11 -11.54 6.83
N ASP A 93 13.24 -11.26 7.49
CA ASP A 93 13.48 -11.63 8.88
C ASP A 93 12.54 -10.91 9.87
N LEU A 94 11.95 -9.78 9.47
CA LEU A 94 10.98 -9.07 10.32
C LEU A 94 9.73 -9.92 10.57
N GLY A 95 9.21 -10.56 9.52
CA GLY A 95 8.01 -11.40 9.62
C GLY A 95 8.18 -12.58 10.57
N GLU A 96 9.41 -13.12 10.71
CA GLU A 96 9.70 -14.23 11.61
C GLU A 96 9.80 -13.81 13.10
N LYS A 97 9.95 -12.52 13.38
CA LYS A 97 10.18 -11.97 14.73
C LYS A 97 8.93 -11.36 15.35
N LEU A 98 7.83 -11.27 14.61
CA LEU A 98 6.58 -10.68 15.08
C LEU A 98 5.98 -11.51 16.22
N SER A 99 5.55 -10.83 17.28
CA SER A 99 4.86 -11.46 18.40
C SER A 99 3.45 -11.92 18.02
N GLU A 100 2.91 -12.90 18.75
CA GLU A 100 1.51 -13.32 18.57
C GLU A 100 0.54 -12.15 18.81
N ASP A 101 0.84 -11.27 19.78
CA ASP A 101 0.03 -10.09 20.09
C ASP A 101 0.03 -9.09 18.93
N PHE A 102 1.17 -8.91 18.26
CA PHE A 102 1.25 -8.11 17.04
C PHE A 102 0.43 -8.76 15.92
N LEU A 103 0.60 -10.07 15.69
CA LEU A 103 -0.13 -10.76 14.64
C LEU A 103 -1.65 -10.70 14.85
N ASP A 104 -2.13 -10.88 16.08
CA ASP A 104 -3.55 -10.75 16.43
C ASP A 104 -4.06 -9.32 16.23
N TYR A 105 -3.28 -8.30 16.65
CA TYR A 105 -3.68 -6.90 16.52
C TYR A 105 -3.86 -6.46 15.05
N PHE A 106 -2.96 -6.89 14.16
CA PHE A 106 -2.93 -6.43 12.76
C PHE A 106 -3.66 -7.35 11.78
N TYR A 107 -3.63 -8.66 12.03
CA TYR A 107 -4.13 -9.67 11.10
C TYR A 107 -5.24 -10.55 11.71
N GLY A 108 -5.67 -10.27 12.93
CA GLY A 108 -6.80 -10.94 13.55
C GLY A 108 -8.12 -10.66 12.82
N GLU A 109 -9.13 -11.50 13.05
CA GLU A 109 -10.46 -11.40 12.43
C GLU A 109 -11.17 -10.07 12.75
N HIS A 110 -10.75 -9.40 13.82
CA HIS A 110 -11.39 -8.20 14.33
C HIS A 110 -10.40 -7.06 14.51
N PRO A 111 -10.08 -6.33 13.41
CA PRO A 111 -9.13 -5.24 13.47
C PRO A 111 -9.59 -4.15 14.46
N PRO A 112 -8.67 -3.64 15.30
CA PRO A 112 -9.00 -2.64 16.30
C PRO A 112 -9.28 -1.28 15.64
N VAL A 113 -10.04 -0.42 16.34
CA VAL A 113 -10.47 0.90 15.81
C VAL A 113 -9.31 1.76 15.28
N PRO A 114 -8.11 1.82 15.92
CA PRO A 114 -6.98 2.56 15.35
C PRO A 114 -6.54 2.07 13.98
N LEU A 115 -6.56 0.75 13.74
CA LEU A 115 -6.21 0.16 12.45
C LEU A 115 -7.26 0.52 11.38
N LEU A 116 -8.55 0.44 11.74
CA LEU A 116 -9.64 0.88 10.87
C LEU A 116 -9.53 2.38 10.52
N ASN A 117 -9.13 3.22 11.48
CA ASN A 117 -8.90 4.64 11.25
C ASN A 117 -7.73 4.90 10.29
N ALA A 118 -6.63 4.16 10.44
CA ALA A 118 -5.49 4.24 9.52
C ALA A 118 -5.91 3.83 8.10
N GLN A 119 -6.71 2.76 7.96
CA GLN A 119 -7.26 2.33 6.67
C GLN A 119 -8.18 3.39 6.05
N LEU A 120 -9.09 3.97 6.83
CA LEU A 120 -9.97 5.03 6.34
C LEU A 120 -9.20 6.29 5.94
N LYS A 121 -8.15 6.66 6.68
CA LYS A 121 -7.26 7.75 6.30
C LYS A 121 -6.57 7.48 4.96
N TYR A 122 -6.11 6.24 4.75
CA TYR A 122 -5.53 5.83 3.48
C TYR A 122 -6.52 5.99 2.32
N TYR A 123 -7.75 5.53 2.51
CA TYR A 123 -8.82 5.68 1.53
C TYR A 123 -9.26 7.13 1.31
N GLN A 124 -9.24 7.96 2.35
CA GLN A 124 -9.50 9.39 2.20
C GLN A 124 -8.47 10.03 1.26
N GLU A 125 -7.19 9.78 1.49
CA GLU A 125 -6.11 10.30 0.64
C GLU A 125 -6.24 9.77 -0.79
N TYR A 126 -6.60 8.49 -0.96
CA TYR A 126 -6.85 7.87 -2.26
C TYR A 126 -7.98 8.57 -3.04
N LEU A 127 -9.13 8.80 -2.39
CA LEU A 127 -10.26 9.47 -3.04
C LEU A 127 -9.94 10.92 -3.39
N ILE A 128 -9.21 11.63 -2.53
CA ILE A 128 -8.73 12.98 -2.81
C ILE A 128 -7.84 12.98 -4.05
N TYR A 129 -6.92 12.02 -4.16
CA TYR A 129 -6.07 11.85 -5.34
C TYR A 129 -6.89 11.67 -6.63
N LEU A 130 -7.89 10.78 -6.63
CA LEU A 130 -8.76 10.57 -7.79
C LEU A 130 -9.57 11.81 -8.17
N LEU A 131 -10.00 12.60 -7.19
CA LEU A 131 -10.78 13.82 -7.39
C LEU A 131 -9.95 15.00 -7.91
N GLN A 132 -8.65 15.05 -7.58
CA GLN A 132 -7.72 16.08 -8.03
C GLN A 132 -7.25 15.86 -9.47
N GLU A 133 -7.03 14.60 -9.85
CA GLU A 133 -6.60 14.24 -11.20
C GLU A 133 -7.76 14.30 -12.20
N ARG A 134 -7.78 15.35 -13.04
CA ARG A 134 -8.90 15.64 -13.97
C ARG A 134 -9.28 14.47 -14.88
N GLN A 135 -8.34 13.58 -15.19
CA GLN A 135 -8.62 12.41 -16.03
C GLN A 135 -9.18 11.23 -15.22
N LYS A 136 -8.83 11.12 -13.93
CA LYS A 136 -9.20 9.97 -13.10
C LYS A 136 -10.63 10.10 -12.63
N GLY A 137 -11.05 11.24 -12.07
CA GLY A 137 -12.41 11.41 -11.52
C GLY A 137 -13.56 11.19 -12.53
N GLY A 138 -13.31 11.42 -13.82
CA GLY A 138 -14.12 10.95 -14.95
C GLY A 138 -15.65 11.00 -14.77
N GLU A 139 -16.31 9.90 -15.16
CA GLU A 139 -17.77 9.71 -15.03
C GLU A 139 -18.23 9.43 -13.58
N PHE A 140 -17.30 9.02 -12.71
CA PHE A 140 -17.58 8.60 -11.33
C PHE A 140 -17.44 9.71 -10.28
N LYS A 141 -17.18 10.96 -10.69
CA LYS A 141 -16.90 12.08 -9.78
C LYS A 141 -17.91 12.24 -8.64
N ASN A 142 -19.21 12.12 -8.92
CA ASN A 142 -20.23 12.25 -7.89
C ASN A 142 -20.18 11.08 -6.89
N GLN A 143 -19.93 9.86 -7.37
CA GLN A 143 -19.80 8.68 -6.51
C GLN A 143 -18.53 8.75 -5.65
N LEU A 144 -17.43 9.29 -6.20
CA LEU A 144 -16.21 9.58 -5.44
C LEU A 144 -16.45 10.60 -4.33
N GLN A 145 -17.18 11.68 -4.61
CA GLN A 145 -17.53 12.68 -3.60
C GLN A 145 -18.46 12.10 -2.52
N GLU A 146 -19.43 11.26 -2.90
CA GLU A 146 -20.31 10.59 -1.95
C GLU A 146 -19.52 9.61 -1.05
N LEU A 147 -18.65 8.80 -1.64
CA LEU A 147 -17.81 7.86 -0.89
C LEU A 147 -16.83 8.60 0.03
N LEU A 148 -16.25 9.71 -0.41
CA LEU A 148 -15.40 10.56 0.43
C LEU A 148 -16.16 11.08 1.65
N GLY A 149 -17.41 11.54 1.47
CA GLY A 149 -18.26 11.94 2.59
C GLY A 149 -18.53 10.81 3.58
N LYS A 150 -18.73 9.57 3.10
CA LYS A 150 -18.88 8.39 3.98
C LYS A 150 -17.61 8.09 4.77
N VAL A 151 -16.44 8.17 4.13
CA VAL A 151 -15.15 8.02 4.79
C VAL A 151 -14.94 9.08 5.86
N GLU A 152 -15.20 10.36 5.55
CA GLU A 152 -15.04 11.47 6.49
C GLU A 152 -15.94 11.31 7.72
N VAL A 153 -17.21 10.93 7.52
CA VAL A 153 -18.14 10.66 8.63
C VAL A 153 -17.64 9.49 9.47
N ALA A 154 -17.31 8.36 8.85
CA ALA A 154 -16.83 7.18 9.53
C ALA A 154 -15.55 7.44 10.33
N MET A 155 -14.62 8.26 9.83
CA MET A 155 -13.40 8.65 10.56
C MET A 155 -13.69 9.42 11.84
N THR A 156 -14.71 10.28 11.85
CA THR A 156 -15.09 11.07 13.04
C THR A 156 -15.94 10.31 14.05
N GLY A 157 -16.58 9.21 13.64
CA GLY A 157 -17.37 8.35 14.51
C GLY A 157 -16.54 7.33 15.29
N ASP A 158 -17.09 6.84 16.40
CA ASP A 158 -16.52 5.74 17.20
C ASP A 158 -17.08 4.36 16.81
N SER A 159 -18.04 4.32 15.88
CA SER A 159 -18.71 3.08 15.48
C SER A 159 -17.78 2.20 14.65
N ARG A 160 -17.38 1.05 15.23
CA ARG A 160 -16.60 0.03 14.51
C ARG A 160 -17.34 -0.49 13.28
N GLU A 161 -18.61 -0.84 13.45
CA GLU A 161 -19.47 -1.39 12.38
C GLU A 161 -19.56 -0.41 11.20
N GLU A 162 -19.65 0.89 11.46
CA GLU A 162 -19.68 1.92 10.41
C GLU A 162 -18.36 1.99 9.65
N LYS A 163 -17.23 1.94 10.35
CA LYS A 163 -15.90 1.95 9.72
C LYS A 163 -15.68 0.72 8.84
N GLU A 164 -16.05 -0.46 9.34
CA GLU A 164 -15.97 -1.72 8.58
C GLU A 164 -16.87 -1.67 7.34
N THR A 165 -18.13 -1.25 7.51
CA THR A 165 -19.07 -1.09 6.39
C THR A 165 -18.52 -0.16 5.30
N VAL A 166 -17.87 0.95 5.67
CA VAL A 166 -17.29 1.88 4.70
C VAL A 166 -16.06 1.30 4.02
N ILE A 167 -15.22 0.54 4.74
CA ILE A 167 -14.05 -0.15 4.18
C ILE A 167 -14.49 -1.19 3.14
N GLU A 168 -15.51 -1.98 3.43
CA GLU A 168 -16.05 -3.01 2.52
C GLU A 168 -16.51 -2.44 1.17
N LEU A 169 -16.89 -1.15 1.10
CA LEU A 169 -17.27 -0.50 -0.16
C LEU A 169 -16.13 -0.43 -1.18
N PHE A 170 -14.87 -0.48 -0.72
CA PHE A 170 -13.70 -0.48 -1.59
C PHE A 170 -13.42 -1.86 -2.19
N ASP A 171 -13.93 -2.92 -1.58
CA ASP A 171 -13.73 -4.31 -2.00
C ASP A 171 -14.87 -4.83 -2.91
N ASP A 172 -15.91 -4.03 -3.15
CA ASP A 172 -17.06 -4.41 -3.99
C ASP A 172 -16.75 -4.34 -5.49
N LEU A 173 -16.06 -5.36 -6.00
CA LEU A 173 -15.74 -5.53 -7.42
C LEU A 173 -16.95 -5.90 -8.30
N THR A 174 -18.15 -6.09 -7.72
CA THR A 174 -19.34 -6.45 -8.50
C THR A 174 -19.86 -5.25 -9.31
N THR A 175 -19.59 -4.03 -8.83
CA THR A 175 -20.03 -2.79 -9.49
C THR A 175 -18.99 -2.24 -10.47
N ARG A 176 -19.44 -1.41 -11.44
CA ARG A 176 -18.51 -0.66 -12.31
C ARG A 176 -17.65 0.32 -11.53
N PHE A 177 -18.20 0.87 -10.45
CA PHE A 177 -17.49 1.84 -9.61
C PHE A 177 -16.40 1.18 -8.77
N GLY A 178 -16.68 0.03 -8.15
CA GLY A 178 -15.66 -0.70 -7.39
C GLY A 178 -14.52 -1.20 -8.28
N ARG A 179 -14.80 -1.71 -9.48
CA ARG A 179 -13.73 -2.04 -10.46
C ARG A 179 -12.91 -0.83 -10.88
N TYR A 180 -13.53 0.34 -10.97
CA TYR A 180 -12.82 1.59 -11.22
C TYR A 180 -11.91 1.95 -10.02
N LEU A 181 -12.39 1.79 -8.78
CA LEU A 181 -11.56 2.00 -7.59
C LEU A 181 -10.38 1.01 -7.53
N ASP A 182 -10.58 -0.24 -7.91
CA ASP A 182 -9.51 -1.24 -7.97
C ASP A 182 -8.45 -0.88 -9.02
N GLU A 183 -8.87 -0.52 -10.25
CA GLU A 183 -7.96 -0.17 -11.34
C GLU A 183 -6.97 0.93 -10.97
N TYR A 184 -7.44 1.95 -10.25
CA TYR A 184 -6.60 3.11 -9.88
C TYR A 184 -5.95 2.98 -8.49
N PHE A 185 -6.18 1.88 -7.77
CA PHE A 185 -5.59 1.70 -6.44
C PHE A 185 -4.07 1.56 -6.53
N VAL A 186 -3.59 0.79 -7.52
CA VAL A 186 -2.17 0.60 -7.81
C VAL A 186 -1.51 1.90 -8.26
N ASP A 187 -2.20 2.71 -9.06
CA ASP A 187 -1.73 4.05 -9.45
C ASP A 187 -1.53 4.97 -8.24
N PHE A 188 -2.44 4.91 -7.26
CA PHE A 188 -2.30 5.71 -6.04
C PHE A 188 -1.15 5.23 -5.15
N LYS A 189 -0.97 3.91 -5.00
CA LYS A 189 0.19 3.34 -4.31
C LYS A 189 1.50 3.88 -4.88
N MET A 190 1.64 3.87 -6.20
CA MET A 190 2.82 4.46 -6.86
C MET A 190 2.92 5.98 -6.68
N PHE A 191 1.81 6.71 -6.78
CA PHE A 191 1.84 8.16 -6.55
C PHE A 191 2.31 8.51 -5.14
N LYS A 192 1.88 7.73 -4.14
CA LYS A 192 2.16 8.01 -2.72
C LYS A 192 3.51 7.45 -2.26
N PHE A 193 3.94 6.29 -2.78
CA PHE A 193 5.11 5.55 -2.30
C PHE A 193 6.07 5.10 -3.40
N GLY A 194 5.72 5.27 -4.68
CA GLY A 194 6.61 4.91 -5.78
C GLY A 194 7.79 5.87 -5.86
N GLU A 195 9.00 5.32 -5.76
CA GLU A 195 10.28 5.98 -6.09
C GLU A 195 10.86 5.45 -7.40
#